data_AF-A0A953TYC7-F1
#
_entry.id   AF-A0A953TYC7-F1
#
_cell.length_a   1.000
_cell.length_b   1.000
_cell.length_c   1.000
_cell.angle_alpha   90.00
_cell.angle_beta   90.00
_cell.angle_gamma   90.00
#
_symmetry.space_group_name_H-M   'P 1'
#
loop_
_entity.id
_entity.type
_entity.pdbx_description
1 polymer ?
#
loop_
_entity_poly.entity_id
_entity_poly.type
_entity_poly.pdbx_seq_one_letter_code
_entity_poly.pdbx_strand_id
1 'polypeptide(L)'
;MRRRPHAALVALAILASSSAPRVTAAGPPARKPLNAVDRAGLLSLLKAVDLAQETDVLSGGSLPWESHVLKSANDTAYVPFLLELNDLPDTFKSAAMYVRAVSRHDSVRSADEHSSMRERLVRGDPPPPRTETVWVGAGEMPVGGPASSSARRSNQAPAESSIVLTLQQREFEKQKAAQEDARKKAEAKRHDPFLFPFEEYYFFDVKSARASEPRIVERALALPPGEYDIYVGLLDRARAKTSSPVVTKHTVTVPDFWNDRLTVSGLMLVSGVEVRRSPLKTDEQEEHPYTLGLTEMTPRITRAFTPDDPFSVVFQICNYGAP
;
A
#
# COMPACT_ATOMS: atom_id res chain seq x y z
N MET A 1 36.14 77.49 -16.18
CA MET A 1 36.08 76.24 -15.37
C MET A 1 34.62 75.88 -15.12
N ARG A 2 34.06 74.95 -15.90
CA ARG A 2 32.67 74.48 -15.78
C ARG A 2 32.68 72.94 -15.70
N ARG A 3 32.00 72.42 -14.68
CA ARG A 3 31.83 70.98 -14.40
C ARG A 3 30.94 70.32 -15.45
N ARG A 4 31.26 69.08 -15.81
CA ARG A 4 30.32 68.09 -16.39
C ARG A 4 30.50 66.77 -15.64
N PRO A 5 29.42 66.09 -15.20
CA PRO A 5 29.51 64.81 -14.50
C PRO A 5 29.54 63.64 -15.49
N HIS A 6 30.41 62.66 -15.24
CA HIS A 6 30.31 61.34 -15.84
C HIS A 6 29.40 60.46 -14.97
N ALA A 7 28.31 60.00 -15.56
CA ALA A 7 27.42 59.01 -14.98
C ALA A 7 28.12 57.64 -14.95
N ALA A 8 28.22 57.05 -13.76
CA ALA A 8 28.64 55.66 -13.57
C ALA A 8 27.40 54.76 -13.70
N LEU A 9 27.44 53.84 -14.66
CA LEU A 9 26.40 52.84 -14.89
C LEU A 9 26.61 51.69 -13.89
N VAL A 10 25.72 51.58 -12.90
CA VAL A 10 25.67 50.45 -11.96
C VAL A 10 24.86 49.33 -12.62
N ALA A 11 25.53 48.21 -12.94
CA ALA A 11 24.86 47.00 -13.37
C ALA A 11 24.29 46.26 -12.15
N LEU A 12 22.97 46.27 -12.00
CA LEU A 12 22.24 45.54 -10.97
C LEU A 12 22.08 44.08 -11.43
N ALA A 13 22.86 43.16 -10.85
CA ALA A 13 22.69 41.73 -11.07
C ALA A 13 21.44 41.24 -10.31
N ILE A 14 20.34 41.03 -11.04
CA ILE A 14 19.12 40.42 -10.50
C ILE A 14 19.40 38.92 -10.36
N LEU A 15 19.59 38.46 -9.11
CA LEU A 15 19.56 37.05 -8.75
C LEU A 15 18.12 36.55 -8.94
N ALA A 16 17.87 35.90 -10.08
CA ALA A 16 16.64 35.17 -10.33
C ALA A 16 16.63 33.93 -9.40
N SER A 17 15.87 34.02 -8.32
CA SER A 17 15.53 32.89 -7.45
C SER A 17 14.73 31.89 -8.29
N SER A 18 15.40 30.83 -8.75
CA SER A 18 14.76 29.70 -9.40
C SER A 18 13.92 28.94 -8.37
N SER A 19 12.65 29.33 -8.25
CA SER A 19 11.62 28.55 -7.58
C SER A 19 11.38 27.26 -8.37
N ALA A 20 12.13 26.21 -8.04
CA ALA A 20 11.80 24.87 -8.51
C ALA A 20 10.40 24.51 -7.97
N PRO A 21 9.46 24.07 -8.82
CA PRO A 21 8.16 23.65 -8.33
C PRO A 21 8.37 22.46 -7.39
N ARG A 22 7.86 22.59 -6.16
CA ARG A 22 7.67 21.44 -5.28
C ARG A 22 6.76 20.48 -6.04
N VAL A 23 7.26 19.30 -6.39
CA VAL A 23 6.42 18.18 -6.80
C VAL A 23 5.63 17.78 -5.56
N THR A 24 4.46 18.39 -5.37
CA THR A 24 3.42 17.84 -4.51
C THR A 24 3.05 16.50 -5.10
N ALA A 25 3.32 15.41 -4.37
CA ALA A 25 2.81 14.09 -4.70
C ALA A 25 1.30 14.26 -4.98
N ALA A 26 0.90 13.99 -6.23
CA ALA A 26 -0.50 14.05 -6.60
C ALA A 26 -1.26 13.08 -5.69
N GLY A 27 -2.28 13.56 -4.99
CA GLY A 27 -3.12 12.69 -4.16
C GLY A 27 -3.73 11.56 -5.00
N PRO A 28 -4.06 10.42 -4.39
CA PRO A 28 -4.61 9.27 -5.10
C PRO A 28 -5.83 9.69 -5.94
N PRO A 29 -5.97 9.17 -7.17
CA PRO A 29 -7.03 9.59 -8.08
C PRO A 29 -8.41 9.31 -7.46
N ALA A 30 -9.29 10.31 -7.50
CA ALA A 30 -10.65 10.18 -7.00
C ALA A 30 -11.40 9.10 -7.79
N ARG A 31 -12.09 8.20 -7.07
CA ARG A 31 -12.87 7.12 -7.68
C ARG A 31 -14.13 7.65 -8.34
N LYS A 32 -14.46 7.07 -9.50
CA LYS A 32 -15.75 7.30 -10.15
C LYS A 32 -16.87 6.73 -9.26
N PRO A 33 -18.03 7.39 -9.20
CA PRO A 33 -19.19 6.84 -8.49
C PRO A 33 -19.60 5.49 -9.10
N LEU A 34 -20.00 4.55 -8.26
CA LEU A 34 -20.46 3.23 -8.69
C LEU A 34 -21.82 3.32 -9.37
N ASN A 35 -22.05 2.49 -10.41
CA ASN A 35 -23.39 2.31 -10.95
C ASN A 35 -24.27 1.48 -9.99
N ALA A 36 -25.59 1.46 -10.23
CA ALA A 36 -26.54 0.79 -9.34
C ALA A 36 -26.32 -0.72 -9.21
N VAL A 37 -25.86 -1.38 -10.28
CA VAL A 37 -25.63 -2.84 -10.30
C VAL A 37 -24.39 -3.19 -9.48
N ASP A 38 -23.28 -2.50 -9.71
CA ASP A 38 -22.02 -2.70 -8.97
C ASP A 38 -22.20 -2.35 -7.49
N ARG A 39 -22.95 -1.27 -7.17
CA ARG A 39 -23.30 -0.92 -5.79
C ARG A 39 -24.11 -2.02 -5.10
N ALA A 40 -25.14 -2.55 -5.76
CA ALA A 40 -25.95 -3.63 -5.19
C ALA A 40 -25.13 -4.92 -4.99
N GLY A 41 -24.28 -5.28 -5.95
CA GLY A 41 -23.37 -6.42 -5.83
C GLY A 41 -22.37 -6.25 -4.68
N LEU A 42 -21.79 -5.05 -4.52
CA LEU A 42 -20.89 -4.75 -3.42
C LEU A 42 -21.60 -4.81 -2.06
N LEU A 43 -22.81 -4.27 -1.93
CA LEU A 43 -23.60 -4.40 -0.69
C LEU A 43 -23.91 -5.87 -0.35
N SER A 44 -24.15 -6.71 -1.37
CA SER A 44 -24.31 -8.16 -1.17
C SER A 44 -23.02 -8.82 -0.67
N LEU A 45 -21.85 -8.42 -1.22
CA LEU A 45 -20.55 -8.87 -0.75
C LEU A 45 -20.30 -8.50 0.72
N LEU A 46 -20.52 -7.22 1.07
CA LEU A 46 -20.36 -6.74 2.45
C LEU A 46 -21.27 -7.51 3.40
N LYS A 47 -22.53 -7.78 3.01
CA LYS A 47 -23.45 -8.57 3.82
C LYS A 47 -22.96 -10.00 4.03
N ALA A 48 -22.42 -10.65 3.00
CA ALA A 48 -21.89 -12.00 3.10
C ALA A 48 -20.64 -12.06 3.98
N VAL A 49 -19.75 -11.06 3.90
CA VAL A 49 -18.57 -10.97 4.76
C VAL A 49 -18.95 -10.74 6.21
N ASP A 50 -19.92 -9.87 6.51
CA ASP A 50 -20.43 -9.69 7.87
C ASP A 50 -20.99 -10.99 8.44
N LEU A 51 -21.80 -11.71 7.66
CA LEU A 51 -22.36 -12.99 8.08
C LEU A 51 -21.25 -14.01 8.37
N ALA A 52 -20.23 -14.07 7.52
CA ALA A 52 -19.07 -14.93 7.72
C ALA A 52 -18.23 -14.51 8.95
N GLN A 53 -18.15 -13.21 9.24
CA GLN A 53 -17.50 -12.68 10.44
C GLN A 53 -18.25 -13.08 11.72
N GLU A 54 -19.58 -12.92 11.72
CA GLU A 54 -20.46 -13.21 12.86
C GLU A 54 -20.59 -14.70 13.16
N THR A 55 -20.75 -15.53 12.11
CA THR A 55 -21.08 -16.95 12.27
C THR A 55 -19.89 -17.89 12.14
N ASP A 56 -18.75 -17.37 11.66
CA ASP A 56 -17.59 -18.14 11.21
C ASP A 56 -17.87 -19.17 10.10
N VAL A 57 -19.04 -19.08 9.44
CA VAL A 57 -19.43 -19.94 8.33
C VAL A 57 -18.94 -19.32 7.01
N LEU A 58 -18.04 -20.03 6.33
CA LEU A 58 -17.49 -19.63 5.04
C LEU A 58 -18.32 -20.23 3.90
N SER A 59 -18.59 -19.42 2.87
CA SER A 59 -19.35 -19.84 1.68
C SER A 59 -18.43 -20.27 0.52
N GLY A 60 -17.17 -19.85 0.55
CA GLY A 60 -16.13 -20.37 -0.33
C GLY A 60 -15.41 -21.52 0.32
N GLY A 61 -15.08 -22.55 -0.47
CA GLY A 61 -14.08 -23.53 -0.05
C GLY A 61 -12.74 -22.87 0.26
N SER A 62 -11.74 -23.68 0.60
CA SER A 62 -10.38 -23.18 0.85
C SER A 62 -9.72 -22.77 -0.47
N LEU A 63 -9.96 -21.53 -0.93
CA LEU A 63 -9.19 -20.97 -2.03
C LEU A 63 -7.71 -20.84 -1.60
N PRO A 64 -6.75 -21.38 -2.38
CA PRO A 64 -5.34 -21.24 -2.06
C PRO A 64 -4.93 -19.77 -1.96
N TRP A 65 -4.24 -19.43 -0.87
CA TRP A 65 -3.80 -18.09 -0.53
C TRP A 65 -2.34 -18.14 -0.10
N GLU A 66 -1.52 -17.25 -0.64
CA GLU A 66 -0.17 -16.98 -0.14
C GLU A 66 -0.04 -15.48 0.09
N SER A 67 0.47 -15.08 1.25
CA SER A 67 0.75 -13.68 1.58
C SER A 67 2.12 -13.53 2.21
N HIS A 68 2.73 -12.38 1.97
CA HIS A 68 4.03 -12.04 2.54
C HIS A 68 3.90 -10.73 3.30
N VAL A 69 4.68 -10.54 4.35
CA VAL A 69 4.59 -9.34 5.20
C VAL A 69 5.90 -8.59 5.11
N LEU A 70 5.88 -7.39 4.54
CA LEU A 70 7.04 -6.54 4.28
C LEU A 70 6.92 -5.23 5.08
N LYS A 71 8.03 -4.68 5.53
CA LYS A 71 8.03 -3.39 6.23
C LYS A 71 7.73 -2.27 5.24
N SER A 72 6.84 -1.34 5.59
CA SER A 72 6.50 -0.19 4.77
C SER A 72 6.66 1.14 5.54
N ALA A 73 6.27 2.26 4.94
CA ALA A 73 6.18 3.56 5.60
C ALA A 73 4.95 3.65 6.53
N ASN A 74 4.85 4.78 7.26
CA ASN A 74 3.69 5.14 8.09
C ASN A 74 3.29 4.09 9.14
N ASP A 75 4.27 3.39 9.75
CA ASP A 75 4.01 2.38 10.80
C ASP A 75 3.04 1.26 10.36
N THR A 76 2.99 0.99 9.05
CA THR A 76 2.18 -0.08 8.45
C THR A 76 3.06 -1.02 7.64
N ALA A 77 2.74 -2.30 7.70
CA ALA A 77 3.35 -3.32 6.87
C ALA A 77 2.60 -3.41 5.54
N TYR A 78 3.37 -3.62 4.47
CA TYR A 78 2.86 -3.95 3.16
C TYR A 78 2.70 -5.46 3.06
N VAL A 79 1.47 -5.91 2.86
CA VAL A 79 1.13 -7.33 2.81
C VAL A 79 0.61 -7.67 1.41
N PRO A 80 1.49 -7.96 0.44
CA PRO A 80 1.06 -8.49 -0.84
C PRO A 80 0.56 -9.92 -0.67
N PHE A 81 -0.45 -10.28 -1.46
CA PHE A 81 -1.05 -11.60 -1.45
C PHE A 81 -1.44 -12.05 -2.85
N LEU A 82 -1.51 -13.36 -3.02
CA LEU A 82 -2.12 -14.02 -4.17
C LEU A 82 -3.26 -14.90 -3.71
N LEU A 83 -4.30 -14.95 -4.54
CA LEU A 83 -5.44 -15.83 -4.38
C LEU A 83 -5.64 -16.60 -5.67
N GLU A 84 -5.65 -17.94 -5.58
CA GLU A 84 -6.00 -18.78 -6.71
C GLU A 84 -7.52 -18.92 -6.84
N LEU A 85 -8.01 -18.72 -8.06
CA LEU A 85 -9.41 -18.74 -8.43
C LEU A 85 -9.79 -20.02 -9.20
N ASN A 86 -8.91 -21.03 -9.18
CA ASN A 86 -9.05 -22.25 -9.98
C ASN A 86 -10.31 -23.05 -9.63
N ASP A 87 -10.74 -23.01 -8.37
CA ASP A 87 -11.95 -23.69 -7.89
C ASP A 87 -13.25 -22.97 -8.27
N LEU A 88 -13.17 -21.77 -8.86
CA LEU A 88 -14.35 -21.05 -9.34
C LEU A 88 -14.78 -21.57 -10.73
N PRO A 89 -16.07 -21.55 -11.09
CA PRO A 89 -16.51 -21.97 -12.42
C PRO A 89 -15.82 -21.17 -13.55
N ASP A 90 -15.52 -21.79 -14.70
CA ASP A 90 -14.94 -21.10 -15.88
C ASP A 90 -15.83 -19.98 -16.45
N THR A 91 -17.12 -20.00 -16.09
CA THR A 91 -18.07 -18.94 -16.41
C THR A 91 -17.81 -17.64 -15.63
N PHE A 92 -16.97 -17.68 -14.60
CA PHE A 92 -16.58 -16.55 -13.77
C PHE A 92 -15.54 -15.68 -14.50
N LYS A 93 -16.01 -14.80 -15.40
CA LYS A 93 -15.16 -13.97 -16.27
C LYS A 93 -14.90 -12.57 -15.74
N SER A 94 -15.76 -12.04 -14.87
CA SER A 94 -15.60 -10.71 -14.29
C SER A 94 -15.99 -10.76 -12.81
N ALA A 95 -15.14 -10.19 -11.97
CA ALA A 95 -15.20 -10.36 -10.52
C ALA A 95 -15.34 -9.01 -9.82
N ALA A 96 -16.18 -8.98 -8.80
CA ALA A 96 -16.12 -8.01 -7.73
C ALA A 96 -15.48 -8.70 -6.53
N MET A 97 -14.41 -8.12 -6.01
CA MET A 97 -13.74 -8.58 -4.82
C MET A 97 -13.85 -7.53 -3.73
N TYR A 98 -14.02 -7.99 -2.50
CA TYR A 98 -14.02 -7.15 -1.32
C TYR A 98 -13.12 -7.79 -0.26
N VAL A 99 -12.19 -7.02 0.27
CA VAL A 99 -11.19 -7.45 1.24
C VAL A 99 -11.36 -6.63 2.50
N ARG A 100 -11.49 -7.30 3.65
CA ARG A 100 -11.58 -6.69 4.97
C ARG A 100 -10.58 -7.35 5.91
N ALA A 101 -9.85 -6.55 6.66
CA ALA A 101 -9.09 -7.02 7.81
C ALA A 101 -9.85 -6.72 9.10
N VAL A 102 -9.92 -7.71 10.00
CA VAL A 102 -10.52 -7.58 11.33
C VAL A 102 -9.44 -7.85 12.37
N SER A 103 -9.26 -6.95 13.33
CA SER A 103 -8.23 -7.12 14.37
C SER A 103 -8.57 -8.29 15.31
N ARG A 104 -7.53 -8.99 15.75
CA ARG A 104 -7.58 -9.96 16.84
C ARG A 104 -6.88 -9.37 18.06
N HIS A 105 -7.60 -9.27 19.16
CA HIS A 105 -7.07 -8.91 20.47
C HIS A 105 -7.13 -10.13 21.38
N ASP A 106 -6.01 -10.53 21.97
CA ASP A 106 -5.92 -11.72 22.85
C ASP A 106 -6.56 -12.98 22.25
N SER A 107 -6.34 -13.22 20.95
CA SER A 107 -6.95 -14.31 20.16
C SER A 107 -8.46 -14.21 19.91
N VAL A 108 -9.12 -13.14 20.38
CA VAL A 108 -10.55 -12.84 20.17
C VAL A 108 -10.71 -11.75 19.11
N ARG A 109 -11.71 -11.87 18.25
CA ARG A 109 -12.01 -10.85 17.23
C ARG A 109 -12.54 -9.58 17.86
N SER A 110 -12.12 -8.43 17.35
CA SER A 110 -12.71 -7.15 17.73
C SER A 110 -14.13 -7.05 17.20
N ALA A 111 -15.12 -7.15 18.09
CA ALA A 111 -16.54 -7.07 17.75
C ALA A 111 -17.03 -5.62 17.56
N ASP A 112 -16.24 -4.65 18.05
CA ASP A 112 -16.59 -3.24 18.02
C ASP A 112 -16.22 -2.57 16.69
N GLU A 113 -15.48 -3.26 15.81
CA GLU A 113 -15.06 -2.71 14.52
C GLU A 113 -16.22 -2.61 13.52
N HIS A 114 -16.26 -1.52 12.74
CA HIS A 114 -17.32 -1.25 11.76
C HIS A 114 -16.81 -0.77 10.40
N SER A 115 -17.66 -0.97 9.38
CA SER A 115 -17.35 -0.68 7.98
C SER A 115 -17.64 0.76 7.60
N SER A 116 -16.58 1.55 7.34
CA SER A 116 -16.73 2.88 6.71
C SER A 116 -17.27 2.77 5.28
N MET A 117 -16.94 1.67 4.59
CA MET A 117 -17.39 1.45 3.21
C MET A 117 -18.89 1.26 3.13
N ARG A 118 -19.48 0.47 4.04
CA ARG A 118 -20.93 0.29 4.11
C ARG A 118 -21.65 1.62 4.29
N GLU A 119 -21.24 2.41 5.29
CA GLU A 119 -21.89 3.67 5.62
C GLU A 119 -21.95 4.61 4.40
N ARG A 120 -20.83 4.75 3.69
CA ARG A 120 -20.74 5.56 2.47
C ARG A 120 -21.56 5.01 1.32
N LEU A 121 -21.46 3.70 1.07
CA LEU A 121 -22.25 3.06 0.00
C LEU A 121 -23.73 3.28 0.25
N VAL A 122 -24.22 3.13 1.48
CA VAL A 122 -25.63 3.37 1.83
C VAL A 122 -26.02 4.84 1.57
N ARG A 123 -25.16 5.80 1.94
CA ARG A 123 -25.36 7.23 1.65
C ARG A 123 -25.29 7.59 0.17
N GLY A 124 -24.64 6.77 -0.66
CA GLY A 124 -24.39 7.05 -2.07
C GLY A 124 -23.21 7.99 -2.30
N ASP A 125 -22.41 8.23 -1.27
CA ASP A 125 -21.19 9.02 -1.36
C ASP A 125 -20.13 8.30 -2.20
N PRO A 126 -19.24 9.03 -2.88
CA PRO A 126 -18.12 8.40 -3.55
C PRO A 126 -17.27 7.63 -2.51
N PRO A 127 -16.80 6.43 -2.87
CA PRO A 127 -15.93 5.67 -1.99
C PRO A 127 -14.66 6.49 -1.71
N PRO A 128 -14.02 6.29 -0.54
CA PRO A 128 -12.77 6.98 -0.26
C PRO A 128 -11.78 6.73 -1.40
N PRO A 129 -10.87 7.69 -1.67
CA PRO A 129 -9.72 7.38 -2.50
C PRO A 129 -9.03 6.15 -1.92
N ARG A 130 -8.44 5.31 -2.78
CA ARG A 130 -7.85 4.02 -2.37
C ARG A 130 -6.97 4.24 -1.14
N THR A 131 -7.38 3.65 -0.02
CA THR A 131 -6.63 3.75 1.23
C THR A 131 -5.41 2.88 1.03
N GLU A 132 -4.30 3.50 0.64
CA GLU A 132 -2.94 2.96 0.67
C GLU A 132 -2.88 1.44 0.44
N THR A 133 -3.15 0.99 -0.78
CA THR A 133 -2.16 0.07 -1.35
C THR A 133 -0.86 0.83 -1.23
N VAL A 134 0.00 0.44 -0.28
CA VAL A 134 1.25 1.16 0.02
C VAL A 134 1.86 1.57 -1.30
N TRP A 135 1.84 2.87 -1.55
CA TRP A 135 2.36 3.44 -2.76
C TRP A 135 3.87 3.34 -2.63
N VAL A 136 4.44 2.28 -3.18
CA VAL A 136 5.89 2.15 -3.31
C VAL A 136 6.26 2.98 -4.54
N GLY A 137 6.48 4.28 -4.34
CA GLY A 137 6.79 5.21 -5.42
C GLY A 137 8.00 4.75 -6.23
N ALA A 138 8.13 5.23 -7.47
CA ALA A 138 9.29 4.93 -8.30
C ALA A 138 10.60 5.32 -7.59
N GLY A 139 11.40 4.33 -7.18
CA GLY A 139 12.64 4.52 -6.41
C GLY A 139 12.50 4.39 -4.89
N GLU A 140 11.27 4.23 -4.38
CA GLU A 140 11.02 3.80 -3.01
C GLU A 140 11.07 2.26 -3.02
N MET A 141 11.94 1.68 -2.19
CA MET A 141 11.75 0.30 -1.74
C MET A 141 10.95 0.39 -0.45
N PRO A 142 10.10 -0.60 -0.10
CA PRO A 142 9.62 -0.69 1.27
C PRO A 142 10.87 -0.73 2.17
N VAL A 143 11.03 0.31 2.99
CA VAL A 143 12.35 0.74 3.48
C VAL A 143 13.02 -0.34 4.32
N GLY A 144 14.15 -0.86 3.81
CA GLY A 144 14.97 -1.88 4.46
C GLY A 144 16.39 -2.06 3.90
N GLY A 145 16.93 -1.07 3.16
CA GLY A 145 18.31 -1.13 2.68
C GLY A 145 18.70 0.07 1.80
N PRO A 146 19.96 0.53 1.82
CA PRO A 146 20.38 1.80 1.24
C PRO A 146 20.45 1.69 -0.29
N ALA A 147 19.37 2.07 -0.97
CA ALA A 147 19.37 2.30 -2.41
C ALA A 147 19.05 3.76 -2.79
N SER A 148 19.07 4.69 -1.82
CA SER A 148 19.45 6.06 -2.14
C SER A 148 20.96 6.06 -2.38
N SER A 149 21.38 6.34 -3.60
CA SER A 149 22.78 6.60 -3.93
C SER A 149 23.39 7.54 -2.87
N SER A 150 24.24 6.98 -2.01
CA SER A 150 25.07 7.75 -1.10
C SER A 150 26.10 8.48 -1.96
N ALA A 151 25.74 9.67 -2.44
CA ALA A 151 26.75 10.64 -2.84
C ALA A 151 27.49 11.02 -1.56
N ARG A 152 28.68 10.43 -1.34
CA ARG A 152 29.63 10.91 -0.34
C ARG A 152 29.87 12.40 -0.59
N ARG A 153 29.17 13.27 0.16
CA ARG A 153 29.64 14.64 0.35
C ARG A 153 30.81 14.57 1.31
N SER A 154 31.99 14.81 0.77
CA SER A 154 33.19 15.07 1.55
C SER A 154 32.98 16.34 2.37
N ASN A 155 32.78 16.19 3.68
CA ASN A 155 32.78 17.31 4.60
C ASN A 155 34.24 17.61 4.99
N GLN A 156 34.88 18.52 4.24
CA GLN A 156 35.94 19.35 4.82
C GLN A 156 35.28 20.62 5.35
N ALA A 157 35.38 20.84 6.65
CA ALA A 157 34.99 22.09 7.31
C ALA A 157 36.00 23.21 6.95
N PRO A 158 35.63 24.48 7.12
CA PRO A 158 36.01 25.10 8.39
C PRO A 158 34.90 25.93 9.05
N ALA A 159 35.09 26.08 10.36
CA ALA A 159 34.29 26.84 11.29
C ALA A 159 34.21 28.31 10.88
N GLU A 160 32.99 28.84 10.81
CA GLU A 160 32.59 30.26 11.04
C GLU A 160 31.12 30.45 10.61
N SER A 161 30.18 29.81 11.30
CA SER A 161 28.73 30.13 11.19
C SER A 161 27.90 29.58 12.35
N SER A 162 28.48 29.49 13.56
CA SER A 162 27.82 28.82 14.70
C SER A 162 26.54 29.50 15.18
N ILE A 163 26.35 30.81 14.94
CA ILE A 163 25.14 31.54 15.37
C ILE A 163 24.02 31.48 14.32
N VAL A 164 24.37 31.58 13.03
CA VAL A 164 23.37 31.50 11.95
C VAL A 164 22.90 30.06 11.75
N LEU A 165 23.79 29.08 11.89
CA LEU A 165 23.46 27.66 11.78
C LEU A 165 22.58 27.20 12.96
N THR A 166 22.83 27.67 14.18
CA THR A 166 22.00 27.31 15.34
C THR A 166 20.59 27.90 15.28
N LEU A 167 20.43 29.11 14.71
CA LEU A 167 19.11 29.68 14.45
C LEU A 167 18.37 28.93 13.34
N GLN A 168 19.03 28.59 12.24
CA GLN A 168 18.44 27.78 11.17
C GLN A 168 18.06 26.37 11.63
N GLN A 169 18.87 25.75 12.49
CA GLN A 169 18.59 24.43 13.03
C GLN A 169 17.36 24.44 13.95
N ARG A 170 17.24 25.46 14.82
CA ARG A 170 16.05 25.63 15.67
C ARG A 170 14.78 25.92 14.86
N GLU A 171 14.88 26.70 13.78
CA GLU A 171 13.75 26.95 12.88
C GLU A 171 13.33 25.68 12.14
N PHE A 172 14.29 24.87 11.68
CA PHE A 172 14.02 23.59 11.04
C PHE A 172 13.39 22.58 12.00
N GLU A 173 13.92 22.45 13.22
CA GLU A 173 13.35 21.59 14.26
C GLU A 173 11.95 22.04 14.66
N LYS A 174 11.71 23.35 14.78
CA LYS A 174 10.38 23.91 15.08
C LYS A 174 9.40 23.68 13.93
N GLN A 175 9.84 23.80 12.68
CA GLN A 175 9.01 23.50 11.51
C GLN A 175 8.71 22.00 11.41
N LYS A 176 9.68 21.13 11.68
CA LYS A 176 9.51 19.68 11.71
C LYS A 176 8.55 19.26 12.82
N ALA A 177 8.73 19.78 14.04
CA ALA A 177 7.81 19.54 15.15
C ALA A 177 6.39 20.05 14.86
N ALA A 178 6.26 21.24 14.27
CA ALA A 178 4.96 21.79 13.88
C ALA A 178 4.28 20.98 12.76
N GLN A 179 5.04 20.43 11.82
CA GLN A 179 4.52 19.52 10.79
C GLN A 179 4.14 18.16 11.36
N GLU A 180 4.94 17.60 12.27
CA GLU A 180 4.62 16.35 12.97
C GLU A 180 3.40 16.51 13.87
N ASP A 181 3.28 17.62 14.60
CA ASP A 181 2.11 17.92 15.42
C ASP A 181 0.87 18.18 14.56
N ALA A 182 1.02 18.88 13.43
CA ALA A 182 -0.08 19.07 12.48
C ALA A 182 -0.50 17.74 11.85
N ARG A 183 0.45 16.85 11.54
CA ARG A 183 0.18 15.50 11.03
C ARG A 183 -0.53 14.67 12.08
N LYS A 184 0.02 14.54 13.28
CA LYS A 184 -0.58 13.82 14.43
C LYS A 184 -1.97 14.34 14.76
N LYS A 185 -2.19 15.66 14.70
CA LYS A 185 -3.49 16.27 14.99
C LYS A 185 -4.50 16.10 13.85
N ALA A 186 -4.03 16.02 12.59
CA ALA A 186 -4.87 15.66 11.45
C ALA A 186 -5.21 14.16 11.42
N GLU A 187 -4.29 13.32 11.88
CA GLU A 187 -4.39 11.86 12.00
C GLU A 187 -5.33 11.47 13.15
N ALA A 188 -5.13 12.05 14.35
CA ALA A 188 -6.00 11.86 15.51
C ALA A 188 -7.43 12.39 15.30
N LYS A 189 -7.63 13.38 14.42
CA LYS A 189 -8.96 13.88 14.07
C LYS A 189 -9.67 13.01 13.00
N ARG A 190 -8.94 12.10 12.34
CA ARG A 190 -9.46 11.25 11.26
C ARG A 190 -9.66 9.80 11.67
N HIS A 191 -8.91 9.30 12.66
CA HIS A 191 -8.97 7.89 13.02
C HIS A 191 -10.06 7.63 14.06
N ASP A 192 -11.22 7.21 13.58
CA ASP A 192 -12.11 6.42 14.41
C ASP A 192 -11.40 5.08 14.69
N PRO A 193 -11.08 4.76 15.96
CA PRO A 193 -10.32 3.56 16.31
C PRO A 193 -11.14 2.28 16.13
N PHE A 194 -12.45 2.41 15.93
CA PHE A 194 -13.36 1.29 15.67
C PHE A 194 -13.61 1.07 14.18
N LEU A 195 -12.85 1.74 13.30
CA LEU A 195 -12.86 1.34 11.90
C LEU A 195 -12.05 0.07 11.71
N PHE A 196 -12.51 -0.80 10.82
CA PHE A 196 -11.70 -1.91 10.35
C PHE A 196 -10.33 -1.39 9.87
N PRO A 197 -9.21 -2.02 10.30
CA PRO A 197 -7.86 -1.63 9.92
C PRO A 197 -7.64 -1.53 8.41
N PHE A 198 -8.34 -2.35 7.64
CA PHE A 198 -8.32 -2.32 6.19
C PHE A 198 -9.67 -2.73 5.60
N GLU A 199 -10.17 -1.96 4.64
CA GLU A 199 -11.30 -2.31 3.79
C GLU A 199 -11.10 -1.79 2.38
N GLU A 200 -11.17 -2.69 1.39
CA GLU A 200 -11.06 -2.29 -0.01
C GLU A 200 -11.86 -3.21 -0.94
N TYR A 201 -12.37 -2.65 -2.04
CA TYR A 201 -13.02 -3.40 -3.10
C TYR A 201 -12.30 -3.21 -4.44
N TYR A 202 -12.43 -4.24 -5.28
CA TYR A 202 -11.79 -4.32 -6.59
C TYR A 202 -12.80 -4.84 -7.61
N PHE A 203 -12.76 -4.28 -8.81
CA PHE A 203 -13.41 -4.85 -9.98
C PHE A 203 -12.33 -5.21 -10.99
N PHE A 204 -12.37 -6.44 -11.49
CA PHE A 204 -11.41 -6.90 -12.47
C PHE A 204 -12.02 -7.99 -13.35
N ASP A 205 -11.45 -8.16 -14.53
CA ASP A 205 -11.78 -9.30 -15.38
C ASP A 205 -10.82 -10.45 -15.06
N VAL A 206 -11.39 -11.64 -14.92
CA VAL A 206 -10.61 -12.84 -14.67
C VAL A 206 -10.01 -13.26 -16.00
N LYS A 207 -8.74 -12.90 -16.19
CA LYS A 207 -7.97 -13.31 -17.36
C LYS A 207 -7.84 -14.82 -17.32
N SER A 208 -8.60 -15.52 -18.18
CA SER A 208 -8.25 -16.90 -18.51
C SER A 208 -6.91 -16.85 -19.25
N ALA A 209 -5.86 -17.16 -18.50
CA ALA A 209 -4.73 -17.82 -19.11
C ALA A 209 -5.23 -19.17 -19.72
N ARG A 210 -4.46 -19.78 -20.61
CA ARG A 210 -4.88 -21.03 -21.33
C ARG A 210 -5.47 -22.04 -20.34
N ALA A 211 -6.30 -23.00 -20.78
CA ALA A 211 -6.99 -23.96 -19.90
C ALA A 211 -6.08 -24.73 -18.89
N SER A 212 -4.75 -24.66 -19.04
CA SER A 212 -3.73 -25.23 -18.17
C SER A 212 -3.02 -24.25 -17.22
N GLU A 213 -3.26 -22.94 -17.32
CA GLU A 213 -2.60 -21.91 -16.51
C GLU A 213 -3.51 -21.46 -15.36
N PRO A 214 -2.97 -21.33 -14.13
CA PRO A 214 -3.77 -21.01 -12.96
C PRO A 214 -4.36 -19.59 -13.06
N ARG A 215 -5.63 -19.45 -12.70
CA ARG A 215 -6.30 -18.15 -12.57
C ARG A 215 -5.92 -17.54 -11.23
N ILE A 216 -5.08 -16.51 -11.25
CA ILE A 216 -4.55 -15.88 -10.04
C ILE A 216 -4.94 -14.41 -10.01
N VAL A 217 -5.29 -13.91 -8.82
CA VAL A 217 -5.41 -12.47 -8.55
C VAL A 217 -4.43 -12.07 -7.46
N GLU A 218 -3.74 -10.97 -7.68
CA GLU A 218 -2.77 -10.41 -6.74
C GLU A 218 -3.26 -9.05 -6.24
N ARG A 219 -3.25 -8.81 -4.93
CA ARG A 219 -3.47 -7.48 -4.35
C ARG A 219 -2.59 -7.29 -3.13
N ALA A 220 -2.64 -6.11 -2.54
CA ALA A 220 -1.97 -5.84 -1.28
C ALA A 220 -2.88 -5.14 -0.30
N LEU A 221 -2.50 -5.24 0.97
CA LEU A 221 -3.12 -4.56 2.10
C LEU A 221 -2.03 -3.86 2.93
N ALA A 222 -2.36 -2.70 3.48
CA ALA A 222 -1.54 -2.00 4.46
C ALA A 222 -2.13 -2.25 5.84
N LEU A 223 -1.34 -2.82 6.74
CA LEU A 223 -1.80 -3.15 8.10
C LEU A 223 -0.78 -2.71 9.15
N PRO A 224 -1.23 -2.13 10.28
CA PRO A 224 -0.34 -1.90 11.42
C PRO A 224 0.09 -3.23 12.05
N PRO A 225 1.12 -3.23 12.92
CA PRO A 225 1.49 -4.41 13.71
C PRO A 225 0.30 -5.00 14.47
N GLY A 226 0.15 -6.33 14.42
CA GLY A 226 -0.99 -7.01 15.05
C GLY A 226 -1.34 -8.35 14.40
N GLU A 227 -2.39 -8.98 14.92
CA GLU A 227 -2.97 -10.21 14.36
C GLU A 227 -4.33 -9.89 13.73
N TYR A 228 -4.59 -10.45 12.55
CA TYR A 228 -5.78 -10.13 11.77
C TYR A 228 -6.41 -11.36 11.15
N ASP A 229 -7.74 -11.40 11.14
CA ASP A 229 -8.50 -12.26 10.24
C ASP A 229 -8.87 -11.45 8.98
N ILE A 230 -8.36 -11.88 7.83
CA ILE A 230 -8.60 -11.29 6.52
C ILE A 230 -9.74 -12.05 5.85
N TYR A 231 -10.83 -11.34 5.59
CA TYR A 231 -11.97 -11.84 4.83
C TYR A 231 -11.87 -11.38 3.39
N VAL A 232 -12.00 -12.34 2.46
CA VAL A 232 -12.05 -12.07 1.03
C VAL A 232 -13.39 -12.55 0.48
N GLY A 233 -14.22 -11.60 0.06
CA GLY A 233 -15.46 -11.85 -0.64
C GLY A 233 -15.27 -11.74 -2.16
N LEU A 234 -15.83 -12.67 -2.92
CA LEU A 234 -15.83 -12.69 -4.38
C LEU A 234 -17.26 -12.85 -4.92
N LEU A 235 -17.60 -12.07 -5.94
CA LEU A 235 -18.90 -12.12 -6.63
C LEU A 235 -18.69 -12.03 -8.13
N ASP A 236 -19.39 -12.87 -8.88
CA ASP A 236 -19.43 -12.77 -10.35
C ASP A 236 -20.28 -11.56 -10.76
N ARG A 237 -19.65 -10.58 -11.40
CA ARG A 237 -20.32 -9.34 -11.83
C ARG A 237 -21.31 -9.57 -12.95
N ALA A 238 -21.00 -10.47 -13.88
CA ALA A 238 -21.89 -10.79 -15.00
C ALA A 238 -23.20 -11.43 -14.52
N ARG A 239 -23.14 -12.10 -13.35
CA ARG A 239 -24.27 -12.80 -12.74
C ARG A 239 -24.69 -12.23 -11.39
N ALA A 240 -24.33 -10.99 -11.05
CA ALA A 240 -24.50 -10.43 -9.71
C ALA A 240 -25.93 -10.46 -9.13
N LYS A 241 -26.96 -10.64 -9.96
CA LYS A 241 -28.37 -10.80 -9.52
C LYS A 241 -28.74 -12.23 -9.13
N THR A 242 -27.97 -13.22 -9.60
CA THR A 242 -28.25 -14.65 -9.47
C THR A 242 -27.12 -15.43 -8.81
N SER A 243 -25.90 -14.89 -8.79
CA SER A 243 -24.76 -15.47 -8.09
C SER A 243 -24.75 -15.04 -6.63
N SER A 244 -24.46 -16.00 -5.74
CA SER A 244 -24.17 -15.71 -4.34
C SER A 244 -22.69 -15.37 -4.17
N PRO A 245 -22.33 -14.44 -3.27
CA PRO A 245 -20.95 -14.20 -2.90
C PRO A 245 -20.27 -15.45 -2.32
N VAL A 246 -19.01 -15.63 -2.68
CA VAL A 246 -18.09 -16.61 -2.11
C VAL A 246 -17.22 -15.87 -1.10
N VAL A 247 -17.05 -16.42 0.10
CA VAL A 247 -16.25 -15.77 1.16
C VAL A 247 -15.23 -16.76 1.73
N THR A 248 -13.97 -16.35 1.79
CA THR A 248 -12.88 -17.07 2.45
C THR A 248 -12.28 -16.23 3.58
N LYS A 249 -11.61 -16.90 4.53
CA LYS A 249 -10.95 -16.28 5.68
C LYS A 249 -9.52 -16.78 5.77
N HIS A 250 -8.59 -15.85 5.98
CA HIS A 250 -7.16 -16.12 6.12
C HIS A 250 -6.62 -15.35 7.32
N THR A 251 -5.76 -15.96 8.13
CA THR A 251 -5.16 -15.27 9.28
C THR A 251 -3.77 -14.76 8.91
N VAL A 252 -3.48 -13.51 9.25
CA VAL A 252 -2.20 -12.84 9.00
C VAL A 252 -1.68 -12.22 10.29
N THR A 253 -0.42 -12.47 10.60
CA THR A 253 0.30 -11.81 11.70
C THR A 253 1.26 -10.80 11.10
N VAL A 254 1.15 -9.55 11.52
CA VAL A 254 2.06 -8.47 11.16
C VAL A 254 3.02 -8.25 12.33
N PRO A 255 4.30 -8.61 12.19
CA PRO A 255 5.29 -8.30 13.21
C PRO A 255 5.45 -6.80 13.38
N ASP A 256 5.81 -6.38 14.59
CA ASP A 256 6.26 -5.02 14.81
C ASP A 256 7.67 -4.82 14.23
N PHE A 257 7.74 -4.15 13.08
CA PHE A 257 8.98 -3.80 12.38
C PHE A 257 9.56 -2.43 12.79
N TRP A 258 8.89 -1.70 13.68
CA TRP A 258 9.24 -0.32 14.09
C TRP A 258 9.72 -0.24 15.54
N ASN A 259 10.35 -1.32 16.00
CA ASN A 259 11.05 -1.37 17.28
C ASN A 259 12.57 -1.47 17.09
N ASP A 260 13.33 -1.26 18.17
CA ASP A 260 14.80 -1.29 18.18
C ASP A 260 15.43 -2.68 17.97
N ARG A 261 14.67 -3.66 17.46
CA ARG A 261 15.14 -5.02 17.23
C ARG A 261 15.41 -5.25 15.75
N LEU A 262 16.53 -5.94 15.49
CA LEU A 262 16.77 -6.50 14.17
C LEU A 262 15.77 -7.64 13.93
N THR A 263 14.99 -7.55 12.87
CA THR A 263 14.01 -8.57 12.49
C THR A 263 14.01 -8.78 10.97
N VAL A 264 13.41 -9.87 10.52
CA VAL A 264 13.31 -10.23 9.11
C VAL A 264 11.84 -10.21 8.71
N SER A 265 11.54 -9.75 7.50
CA SER A 265 10.21 -9.81 6.91
C SER A 265 9.76 -11.25 6.67
N GLY A 266 8.54 -11.44 6.16
CA GLY A 266 8.15 -12.73 5.59
C GLY A 266 9.15 -13.18 4.51
N LEU A 267 9.42 -14.49 4.45
CA LEU A 267 10.24 -15.10 3.40
C LEU A 267 9.37 -15.38 2.19
N MET A 268 9.72 -14.80 1.05
CA MET A 268 9.00 -14.99 -0.20
C MET A 268 9.76 -15.96 -1.11
N LEU A 269 9.10 -17.05 -1.48
CA LEU A 269 9.61 -17.97 -2.50
C LEU A 269 9.20 -17.46 -3.87
N VAL A 270 10.18 -17.21 -4.74
CA VAL A 270 9.94 -16.67 -6.08
C VAL A 270 10.50 -17.58 -7.15
N SER A 271 9.76 -17.72 -8.25
CA SER A 271 10.21 -18.42 -9.46
C SER A 271 11.00 -17.51 -10.41
N GLY A 272 10.88 -16.19 -10.25
CA GLY A 272 11.54 -15.21 -11.11
C GLY A 272 11.69 -13.86 -10.43
N VAL A 273 12.75 -13.15 -10.80
CA VAL A 273 13.00 -11.76 -10.43
C VAL A 273 13.45 -11.03 -11.69
N GLU A 274 12.64 -10.08 -12.14
CA GLU A 274 12.86 -9.33 -13.38
C GLU A 274 13.02 -7.84 -13.08
N VAL A 275 13.96 -7.19 -13.77
CA VAL A 275 14.14 -5.74 -13.68
C VAL A 275 13.44 -5.08 -14.86
N ARG A 276 12.40 -4.31 -14.57
CA ARG A 276 11.63 -3.54 -15.54
C ARG A 276 12.42 -2.33 -16.02
N ARG A 277 12.21 -1.97 -17.29
CA ARG A 277 12.83 -0.79 -17.92
C ARG A 277 12.22 0.54 -17.43
N SER A 278 10.99 0.48 -16.93
CA SER A 278 10.22 1.63 -16.46
C SER A 278 9.32 1.22 -15.28
N PRO A 279 9.04 2.14 -14.35
CA PRO A 279 8.07 1.90 -13.30
C PRO A 279 6.68 1.62 -13.87
N LEU A 280 5.87 0.88 -13.11
CA LEU A 280 4.45 0.72 -13.41
C LEU A 280 3.70 2.05 -13.27
N LYS A 281 2.61 2.17 -14.02
CA LYS A 281 1.66 3.27 -13.79
C LYS A 281 0.87 2.99 -12.51
N THR A 282 0.27 4.05 -11.98
CA THR A 282 -0.47 4.01 -10.71
C THR A 282 -1.59 2.97 -10.70
N ASP A 283 -2.35 2.88 -11.79
CA ASP A 283 -3.44 1.93 -11.97
C ASP A 283 -2.96 0.49 -12.11
N GLU A 284 -1.82 0.28 -12.77
CA GLU A 284 -1.22 -1.04 -12.96
C GLU A 284 -0.55 -1.56 -11.68
N GLN A 285 0.07 -0.68 -10.88
CA GLN A 285 0.83 -1.08 -9.69
C GLN A 285 -0.02 -1.83 -8.64
N GLU A 286 -1.31 -1.51 -8.57
CA GLU A 286 -2.26 -2.22 -7.72
C GLU A 286 -2.53 -3.65 -8.15
N GLU A 287 -2.47 -3.93 -9.45
CA GLU A 287 -2.62 -5.28 -9.99
C GLU A 287 -1.34 -6.10 -9.91
N HIS A 288 -0.21 -5.45 -9.60
CA HIS A 288 1.13 -6.04 -9.54
C HIS A 288 1.80 -5.75 -8.20
N PRO A 289 1.23 -6.21 -7.07
CA PRO A 289 1.72 -5.90 -5.74
C PRO A 289 3.12 -6.45 -5.45
N TYR A 290 3.59 -7.42 -6.23
CA TYR A 290 4.96 -7.97 -6.15
C TYR A 290 5.97 -7.21 -7.02
N THR A 291 5.58 -6.08 -7.62
CA THR A 291 6.51 -5.15 -8.26
C THR A 291 6.93 -4.07 -7.26
N LEU A 292 8.16 -4.15 -6.78
CA LEU A 292 8.76 -3.17 -5.89
C LEU A 292 9.73 -2.29 -6.69
N GLY A 293 9.33 -1.03 -6.93
CA GLY A 293 10.09 -0.09 -7.73
C GLY A 293 10.22 -0.56 -9.18
N LEU A 294 11.42 -1.00 -9.58
CA LEU A 294 11.69 -1.56 -10.90
C LEU A 294 11.80 -3.09 -10.88
N THR A 295 11.74 -3.72 -9.71
CA THR A 295 11.91 -5.16 -9.57
C THR A 295 10.56 -5.83 -9.48
N GLU A 296 10.23 -6.66 -10.46
CA GLU A 296 9.05 -7.51 -10.48
C GLU A 296 9.44 -8.90 -10.00
N MET A 297 8.71 -9.42 -9.03
CA MET A 297 8.92 -10.74 -8.45
C MET A 297 7.73 -11.62 -8.81
N THR A 298 8.00 -12.86 -9.19
CA THR A 298 6.96 -13.86 -9.45
C THR A 298 6.90 -14.82 -8.27
N PRO A 299 6.00 -14.58 -7.29
CA PRO A 299 5.88 -15.43 -6.12
C PRO A 299 5.29 -16.80 -6.50
N ARG A 300 5.64 -17.83 -5.71
CA ARG A 300 5.07 -19.17 -5.83
C ARG A 300 4.09 -19.45 -4.71
N ILE A 301 2.90 -19.90 -5.08
CA ILE A 301 1.87 -20.37 -4.14
C ILE A 301 2.18 -21.81 -3.70
N THR A 302 2.57 -22.67 -4.65
CA THR A 302 2.92 -24.06 -4.36
C THR A 302 4.38 -24.19 -3.94
N ARG A 303 4.61 -24.78 -2.75
CA ARG A 303 5.94 -25.01 -2.16
C ARG A 303 6.66 -26.26 -2.69
N ALA A 304 6.25 -26.77 -3.84
CA ALA A 304 6.85 -27.92 -4.50
C ALA A 304 7.79 -27.43 -5.62
N PHE A 305 9.01 -27.96 -5.63
CA PHE A 305 10.05 -27.63 -6.61
C PHE A 305 10.50 -28.90 -7.32
N THR A 306 10.61 -28.82 -8.63
CA THR A 306 11.32 -29.80 -9.45
C THR A 306 12.82 -29.45 -9.51
N PRO A 307 13.71 -30.40 -9.86
CA PRO A 307 15.14 -30.11 -9.98
C PRO A 307 15.50 -29.02 -10.98
N ASP A 308 14.63 -28.77 -11.96
CA ASP A 308 14.80 -27.74 -12.99
C ASP A 308 14.20 -26.39 -12.58
N ASP A 309 13.47 -26.31 -11.46
CA ASP A 309 12.87 -25.07 -10.99
C ASP A 309 13.92 -24.16 -10.32
N PRO A 310 13.95 -22.85 -10.65
CA PRO A 310 14.75 -21.90 -9.88
C PRO A 310 14.21 -21.79 -8.44
N PHE A 311 15.11 -21.93 -7.46
CA PHE A 311 14.81 -21.68 -6.05
C PHE A 311 15.40 -20.33 -5.64
N SER A 312 14.55 -19.32 -5.49
CA SER A 312 14.94 -17.98 -5.03
C SER A 312 14.11 -17.57 -3.83
N VAL A 313 14.76 -16.93 -2.85
CA VAL A 313 14.12 -16.43 -1.63
C VAL A 313 14.37 -14.94 -1.53
N VAL A 314 13.30 -14.16 -1.38
CA VAL A 314 13.36 -12.71 -1.18
C VAL A 314 12.84 -12.38 0.23
N PHE A 315 13.56 -11.52 0.94
CA PHE A 315 13.17 -11.02 2.25
C PHE A 315 13.85 -9.66 2.52
N GLN A 316 13.34 -8.95 3.51
CA GLN A 316 13.89 -7.70 4.01
C GLN A 316 14.45 -7.88 5.40
N ILE A 317 15.62 -7.30 5.65
CA ILE A 317 16.17 -7.17 7.00
C ILE A 317 15.72 -5.81 7.52
N CYS A 318 14.88 -5.83 8.54
CA CYS A 318 14.32 -4.64 9.16
C CYS A 318 15.14 -4.28 10.39
N ASN A 319 15.76 -3.10 10.37
CA ASN A 319 16.49 -2.55 11.50
C ASN A 319 16.01 -1.13 11.77
N TYR A 320 15.60 -0.83 13.01
CA TYR A 320 15.27 0.52 13.44
C TYR A 320 16.53 1.14 14.05
N GLY A 321 17.03 2.24 13.46
CA GLY A 321 18.25 2.92 13.91
C GLY A 321 19.30 3.23 12.84
N ALA A 322 19.03 3.00 11.55
CA ALA A 322 19.83 3.60 10.48
C ALA A 322 19.34 5.05 10.23
N PRO A 323 20.19 6.08 10.40
CA PRO A 323 19.82 7.49 10.30
C PRO A 323 19.30 7.92 8.92
#